data_AF-A1VVV3-F1
#
_entry.id   AF-A1VVV3-F1
#
_cell.length_a   1.000
_cell.length_b   1.000
_cell.length_c   1.000
_cell.angle_alpha   90.00
_cell.angle_beta   90.00
_cell.angle_gamma   90.00
#
_symmetry.space_group_name_H-M   'P 1'
#
loop_
_entity.id
_entity.type
_entity.pdbx_description
1 polymer ?
#
loop_
_entity_poly.entity_id
_entity_poly.type
_entity_poly.pdbx_seq_one_letter_code
_entity_poly.pdbx_strand_id
1 'polypeptide(L)'
;MWLGARIGDDKVRTSKALAIVKPTKPSFSKQLRNALRWPELALAGFAFLLNFPWEIIQSPLFVGMASMPHGDALQYCTRAAFGDAGIMVIAFWTVAAVSGRGRGWLQQSGPMPIAIFVIVGVLITTVIEVLATSGRWLEGWTYSADMPVLWGVNVGLVPILQWIILPPVAVLLTRRQLRS
;
A
#
# COMPACT_ATOMS: atom_id res chain seq x y z
N MET A 1 -41.87 62.44 50.87
CA MET A 1 -41.81 63.30 49.68
C MET A 1 -40.56 62.93 48.89
N TRP A 2 -40.77 62.29 47.73
CA TRP A 2 -39.93 62.13 46.53
C TRP A 2 -38.40 62.35 46.60
N LEU A 3 -37.57 61.31 46.43
CA LEU A 3 -37.07 60.68 45.18
C LEU A 3 -35.81 61.37 44.61
N GLY A 4 -34.74 60.58 44.44
CA GLY A 4 -33.51 61.02 43.80
C GLY A 4 -32.47 59.91 43.64
N ALA A 5 -32.88 58.74 43.16
CA ALA A 5 -31.95 57.70 42.73
C ALA A 5 -31.21 58.17 41.47
N ARG A 6 -29.88 58.23 41.51
CA ARG A 6 -29.05 58.33 40.31
C ARG A 6 -28.12 57.13 40.28
N ILE A 7 -28.50 56.21 39.41
CA ILE A 7 -27.77 55.03 38.96
C ILE A 7 -26.60 55.53 38.10
N GLY A 8 -25.40 55.05 38.38
CA GLY A 8 -24.23 55.34 37.57
C GLY A 8 -22.97 54.82 38.24
N ASP A 9 -22.62 53.56 37.98
CA ASP A 9 -21.25 53.31 37.55
C ASP A 9 -21.19 52.02 36.73
N ASP A 10 -20.69 52.22 35.52
CA ASP A 10 -20.74 51.30 34.41
C ASP A 10 -19.79 50.13 34.63
N LYS A 11 -20.35 48.93 34.67
CA LYS A 11 -19.59 47.70 34.43
C LYS A 11 -19.07 47.73 33.00
N VAL A 12 -17.86 48.26 32.80
CA VAL A 12 -17.07 48.06 31.58
C VAL A 12 -16.61 46.59 31.57
N ARG A 13 -17.54 45.71 31.18
CA ARG A 13 -17.28 44.33 30.83
C ARG A 13 -16.56 44.36 29.50
N THR A 14 -15.24 44.36 29.52
CA THR A 14 -14.40 44.14 28.34
C THR A 14 -14.77 42.78 27.74
N SER A 15 -15.66 42.80 26.74
CA SER A 15 -15.98 41.66 25.90
C SER A 15 -14.74 41.38 25.04
N LYS A 16 -13.86 40.51 25.54
CA LYS A 16 -12.89 39.84 24.66
C LYS A 16 -13.72 38.98 23.71
N ALA A 17 -13.94 39.49 22.52
CA ALA A 17 -14.47 38.70 21.42
C ALA A 17 -13.58 37.46 21.29
N LEU A 18 -14.15 36.29 21.60
CA LEU A 18 -13.55 35.01 21.22
C LEU A 18 -13.47 35.04 19.69
N ALA A 19 -12.29 35.35 19.16
CA ALA A 19 -12.02 35.13 17.75
C ALA A 19 -12.18 33.62 17.52
N ILE A 20 -13.30 33.23 16.90
CA ILE A 20 -13.51 31.86 16.43
C ILE A 20 -12.47 31.67 15.32
N VAL A 21 -11.31 31.12 15.69
CA VAL A 21 -10.29 30.69 14.74
C VAL A 21 -10.93 29.59 13.90
N LYS A 22 -11.34 29.92 12.68
CA LYS A 22 -11.84 28.92 11.73
C LYS A 22 -10.72 27.89 11.50
N PRO A 23 -10.99 26.59 11.64
CA PRO A 23 -9.95 25.57 11.44
C PRO A 23 -9.44 25.67 9.99
N THR A 24 -8.18 26.07 9.83
CA THR A 24 -7.53 26.11 8.53
C THR A 24 -7.29 24.68 8.06
N LYS A 25 -7.78 24.33 6.85
CA LYS A 25 -7.50 23.02 6.26
C LYS A 25 -5.96 22.83 6.21
N PRO A 26 -5.44 21.68 6.68
CA PRO A 26 -4.01 21.45 6.65
C PRO A 26 -3.49 21.50 5.22
N SER A 27 -2.31 22.11 5.01
CA SER A 27 -1.62 22.12 3.71
C SER A 27 -1.44 20.70 3.17
N PHE A 28 -1.51 20.53 1.85
CA PHE A 28 -1.33 19.24 1.16
C PHE A 28 -0.07 18.49 1.62
N SER A 29 1.06 19.20 1.84
CA SER A 29 2.29 18.59 2.35
C SER A 29 2.15 18.00 3.76
N LYS A 30 1.35 18.64 4.61
CA LYS A 30 1.06 18.19 5.97
C LYS A 30 0.09 17.00 5.95
N GLN A 31 -0.88 17.02 5.04
CA GLN A 31 -1.79 15.88 4.82
C GLN A 31 -1.03 14.66 4.30
N LEU A 32 -0.16 14.84 3.31
CA LEU A 32 0.68 13.77 2.75
C LEU A 32 1.59 13.16 3.82
N ARG A 33 2.29 13.99 4.61
CA ARG A 33 3.10 13.49 5.74
C ARG A 33 2.27 12.71 6.74
N ASN A 34 1.08 13.19 7.09
CA ASN A 34 0.20 12.48 8.03
C ASN A 34 -0.28 11.14 7.47
N ALA A 35 -0.60 11.08 6.17
CA ALA A 35 -0.99 9.84 5.51
C ALA A 35 0.18 8.84 5.46
N LEU A 36 1.39 9.29 5.17
CA LEU A 36 2.60 8.46 5.13
C LEU A 36 3.02 7.91 6.51
N ARG A 37 2.47 8.44 7.61
CA ARG A 37 2.65 7.85 8.94
C ARG A 37 1.82 6.58 9.14
N TRP A 38 0.89 6.27 8.24
CA TRP A 38 0.13 5.03 8.28
C TRP A 38 0.95 3.92 7.61
N PRO A 39 1.33 2.86 8.33
CA PRO A 39 2.22 1.82 7.80
C PRO A 39 1.67 1.13 6.56
N GLU A 40 0.35 0.99 6.43
CA GLU A 40 -0.31 0.37 5.28
C GLU A 40 -0.24 1.25 4.04
N LEU A 41 -0.43 2.58 4.19
CA LEU A 41 -0.36 3.51 3.07
C LEU A 41 1.07 3.67 2.58
N ALA A 42 2.02 3.76 3.51
CA ALA A 42 3.44 3.75 3.18
C ALA A 42 3.86 2.45 2.49
N LEU A 43 3.44 1.29 3.04
CA LEU A 43 3.70 -0.01 2.44
C LEU A 43 3.08 -0.14 1.05
N ALA A 44 1.82 0.24 0.88
CA ALA A 44 1.14 0.21 -0.42
C ALA A 44 1.84 1.09 -1.45
N GLY A 45 2.29 2.29 -1.04
CA GLY A 45 3.05 3.19 -1.89
C GLY A 45 4.37 2.58 -2.35
N PHE A 46 5.18 2.07 -1.42
CA PHE A 46 6.44 1.39 -1.78
C PHE A 46 6.22 0.11 -2.58
N ALA A 47 5.20 -0.67 -2.23
CA ALA A 47 4.85 -1.88 -2.96
C ALA A 47 4.51 -1.54 -4.42
N PHE A 48 3.66 -0.56 -4.67
CA PHE A 48 3.35 -0.12 -6.04
C PHE A 48 4.61 0.33 -6.79
N LEU A 49 5.43 1.18 -6.15
CA LEU A 49 6.65 1.71 -6.77
C LEU A 49 7.71 0.65 -7.08
N LEU A 50 7.75 -0.44 -6.31
CA LEU A 50 8.66 -1.55 -6.53
C LEU A 50 8.12 -2.57 -7.54
N ASN A 51 6.84 -2.92 -7.46
CA ASN A 51 6.22 -3.87 -8.38
C ASN A 51 6.13 -3.28 -9.78
N PHE A 52 5.83 -1.98 -9.95
CA PHE A 52 5.61 -1.43 -11.29
C PHE A 52 6.82 -1.54 -12.25
N PRO A 53 8.06 -1.20 -11.86
CA PRO A 53 9.23 -1.48 -12.69
C PRO A 53 9.45 -2.98 -12.90
N TRP A 54 9.17 -3.81 -11.89
CA TRP A 54 9.29 -5.26 -12.01
C TRP A 54 8.34 -5.81 -13.07
N GLU A 55 7.07 -5.37 -13.06
CA GLU A 55 6.05 -5.72 -14.06
C GLU A 55 6.49 -5.36 -15.47
N ILE A 56 7.03 -4.16 -15.67
CA ILE A 56 7.54 -3.73 -16.98
C ILE A 56 8.67 -4.65 -17.46
N ILE A 57 9.63 -4.97 -16.57
CA ILE A 57 10.78 -5.82 -16.90
C ILE A 57 10.34 -7.25 -17.23
N GLN A 58 9.39 -7.82 -16.48
CA GLN A 58 8.91 -9.18 -16.72
C GLN A 58 7.88 -9.29 -17.86
N SER A 59 7.23 -8.18 -18.23
CA SER A 59 6.13 -8.17 -19.20
C SER A 59 6.43 -8.91 -20.52
N PRO A 60 7.64 -8.85 -21.12
CA PRO A 60 7.91 -9.56 -22.38
C PRO A 60 7.83 -11.09 -22.26
N LEU A 61 7.88 -11.64 -21.04
CA LEU A 61 7.78 -13.07 -20.80
C LEU A 61 6.34 -13.61 -20.91
N PHE A 62 5.34 -12.73 -21.08
CA PHE A 62 3.96 -13.10 -21.32
C PHE A 62 3.63 -12.98 -22.82
N VAL A 63 2.82 -13.93 -23.32
CA VAL A 63 2.46 -13.97 -24.75
C VAL A 63 1.77 -12.67 -25.17
N GLY A 64 2.23 -12.10 -26.29
CA GLY A 64 1.64 -10.91 -26.90
C GLY A 64 2.04 -9.58 -26.27
N MET A 65 2.67 -9.58 -25.09
CA MET A 65 3.10 -8.34 -24.41
C MET A 65 4.29 -7.67 -25.11
N ALA A 66 5.24 -8.45 -25.64
CA ALA A 66 6.41 -7.91 -26.36
C ALA A 66 6.04 -7.14 -27.65
N SER A 67 4.92 -7.51 -28.28
CA SER A 67 4.40 -6.86 -29.49
C SER A 67 3.26 -5.88 -29.24
N MET A 68 2.84 -5.72 -27.97
CA MET A 68 1.74 -4.85 -27.58
C MET A 68 2.15 -3.38 -27.69
N PRO A 69 1.23 -2.47 -28.07
CA PRO A 69 1.49 -1.03 -27.98
C PRO A 69 1.92 -0.64 -26.56
N HIS A 70 2.94 0.21 -26.46
CA HIS A 70 3.52 0.56 -25.15
C HIS A 70 2.52 1.16 -24.16
N GLY A 71 1.52 1.92 -24.65
CA GLY A 71 0.47 2.49 -23.80
C GLY A 71 -0.41 1.43 -23.14
N ASP A 72 -0.77 0.38 -23.90
CA ASP A 72 -1.58 -0.72 -23.39
C ASP A 72 -0.77 -1.57 -22.43
N ALA A 73 0.49 -1.90 -22.78
CA ALA A 73 1.40 -2.64 -21.91
C ALA A 73 1.61 -1.90 -20.58
N LEU A 74 1.77 -0.57 -20.60
CA LEU A 74 1.87 0.26 -19.40
C LEU A 74 0.61 0.18 -18.55
N GLN A 75 -0.57 0.20 -19.18
CA GLN A 75 -1.84 0.07 -18.47
C GLN A 75 -1.97 -1.29 -17.80
N TYR A 76 -1.59 -2.38 -18.48
CA TYR A 76 -1.56 -3.72 -17.89
C TYR A 76 -0.59 -3.81 -16.72
N CYS A 77 0.66 -3.35 -16.89
CA CYS A 77 1.66 -3.34 -15.82
C CYS A 77 1.22 -2.48 -14.63
N THR A 78 0.54 -1.36 -14.87
CA THR A 78 -0.02 -0.50 -13.81
C THR A 78 -1.08 -1.25 -13.02
N ARG A 79 -2.02 -1.92 -13.69
CA ARG A 79 -3.07 -2.72 -13.05
C ARG A 79 -2.49 -3.88 -12.23
N ALA A 80 -1.52 -4.59 -12.80
CA ALA A 80 -0.80 -5.67 -12.12
C ALA A 80 -0.11 -5.17 -10.85
N ALA A 81 0.67 -4.09 -10.94
CA ALA A 81 1.36 -3.49 -9.80
C ALA A 81 0.40 -3.01 -8.69
N PHE A 82 -0.78 -2.50 -9.05
CA PHE A 82 -1.84 -2.18 -8.07
C PHE A 82 -2.39 -3.45 -7.40
N GLY A 83 -2.56 -4.53 -8.16
CA GLY A 83 -2.93 -5.85 -7.64
C GLY A 83 -1.93 -6.34 -6.60
N ASP A 84 -0.64 -6.34 -6.93
CA ASP A 84 0.42 -6.78 -6.02
C ASP A 84 0.54 -5.90 -4.78
N ALA A 85 0.39 -4.58 -4.92
CA ALA A 85 0.33 -3.68 -3.78
C ALA A 85 -0.86 -4.04 -2.86
N GLY A 86 -2.02 -4.38 -3.44
CA GLY A 86 -3.18 -4.88 -2.71
C GLY A 86 -2.90 -6.18 -1.96
N ILE A 87 -2.28 -7.16 -2.62
CA ILE A 87 -1.89 -8.43 -2.00
C ILE A 87 -0.91 -8.18 -0.84
N MET A 88 0.05 -7.27 -0.99
CA MET A 88 0.98 -6.92 0.09
C MET A 88 0.24 -6.30 1.29
N VAL A 89 -0.77 -5.46 1.06
CA VAL A 89 -1.61 -4.93 2.15
C VAL A 89 -2.42 -6.04 2.82
N ILE A 90 -2.99 -6.98 2.06
CA ILE A 90 -3.71 -8.14 2.60
C ILE A 90 -2.76 -8.98 3.47
N ALA A 91 -1.59 -9.34 2.94
CA ALA A 91 -0.57 -10.09 3.67
C ALA A 91 -0.12 -9.37 4.95
N PHE A 92 -0.04 -8.03 4.93
CA PHE A 92 0.28 -7.24 6.11
C PHE A 92 -0.75 -7.43 7.22
N TRP A 93 -2.04 -7.40 6.87
CA TRP A 93 -3.13 -7.60 7.83
C TRP A 93 -3.18 -9.04 8.32
N THR A 94 -2.88 -10.02 7.46
CA THR A 94 -2.73 -11.42 7.88
C THR A 94 -1.66 -11.56 8.95
N VAL A 95 -0.47 -10.98 8.74
CA VAL A 95 0.62 -11.01 9.73
C VAL A 95 0.23 -10.25 11.00
N ALA A 96 -0.45 -9.11 10.88
CA ALA A 96 -0.93 -8.35 12.03
C ALA A 96 -1.91 -9.18 12.89
N ALA A 97 -2.80 -9.95 12.27
CA ALA A 97 -3.76 -10.81 12.94
C ALA A 97 -3.09 -12.01 13.64
N VAL A 98 -2.17 -12.71 12.97
CA VAL A 98 -1.56 -13.94 13.51
C VAL A 98 -0.42 -13.67 14.51
N SER A 99 0.25 -12.52 14.42
CA SER A 99 1.43 -12.24 15.25
C SER A 99 1.10 -11.72 16.64
N GLY A 100 -0.17 -11.37 16.92
CA GLY A 100 -0.61 -10.74 18.17
C GLY A 100 -0.07 -9.32 18.41
N ARG A 101 0.74 -8.78 17.49
CA ARG A 101 1.37 -7.44 17.60
C ARG A 101 0.60 -6.33 16.89
N GLY A 102 -0.52 -6.68 16.26
CA GLY A 102 -1.30 -5.75 15.42
C GLY A 102 -0.39 -5.06 14.39
N ARG A 103 -0.66 -3.78 14.11
CA ARG A 103 0.11 -2.97 13.13
C ARG A 103 1.58 -2.77 13.51
N GLY A 104 1.92 -2.97 14.80
CA GLY A 104 3.27 -2.81 15.32
C GLY A 104 4.24 -3.90 14.85
N TRP A 105 3.74 -5.00 14.28
CA TRP A 105 4.60 -6.07 13.77
C TRP A 105 5.63 -5.50 12.82
N LEU A 106 5.26 -4.59 11.90
CA LEU A 106 6.16 -4.07 10.87
C LEU A 106 7.34 -3.28 11.43
N GLN A 107 7.23 -2.64 12.61
CA GLN A 107 8.33 -1.87 13.22
C GLN A 107 9.24 -2.73 14.11
N GLN A 108 8.71 -3.77 14.73
CA GLN A 108 9.40 -4.60 15.73
C GLN A 108 9.55 -6.08 15.28
N SER A 109 9.55 -6.35 13.98
CA SER A 109 9.58 -7.73 13.47
C SER A 109 11.00 -8.28 13.38
N GLY A 110 11.20 -9.43 14.05
CA GLY A 110 12.24 -10.39 13.70
C GLY A 110 11.98 -11.07 12.34
N PRO A 111 12.76 -12.10 11.97
CA PRO A 111 12.63 -12.74 10.66
C PRO A 111 11.29 -13.47 10.45
N MET A 112 10.66 -13.96 11.51
CA MET A 112 9.45 -14.79 11.39
C MET A 112 8.22 -14.07 10.81
N PRO A 113 7.82 -12.86 11.28
CA PRO A 113 6.73 -12.12 10.62
C PRO A 113 7.00 -11.79 9.15
N ILE A 114 8.26 -11.54 8.77
CA ILE A 114 8.63 -11.32 7.37
C ILE A 114 8.50 -12.61 6.56
N ALA A 115 8.90 -13.75 7.12
CA ALA A 115 8.71 -15.04 6.47
C ALA A 115 7.23 -15.34 6.23
N ILE A 116 6.36 -15.12 7.22
CA ILE A 116 4.91 -15.29 7.06
C ILE A 116 4.37 -14.33 6.00
N PHE A 117 4.82 -13.08 6.00
CA PHE A 117 4.45 -12.07 5.00
C PHE A 117 4.74 -12.53 3.57
N VAL A 118 5.97 -13.04 3.34
CA VAL A 118 6.40 -13.59 2.05
C VAL A 118 5.60 -14.84 1.69
N ILE A 119 5.43 -15.78 2.62
CA ILE A 119 4.70 -17.04 2.39
C ILE A 119 3.25 -16.74 1.98
N VAL A 120 2.55 -15.85 2.69
CA VAL A 120 1.16 -15.49 2.36
C VAL A 120 1.08 -14.90 0.95
N GLY A 121 2.00 -14.00 0.60
CA GLY A 121 2.08 -13.44 -0.74
C GLY A 121 2.32 -14.48 -1.82
N VAL A 122 3.35 -15.33 -1.65
CA VAL A 122 3.65 -16.45 -2.56
C VAL A 122 2.44 -17.35 -2.74
N LEU A 123 1.72 -17.70 -1.66
CA LEU A 123 0.53 -18.55 -1.73
C LEU A 123 -0.60 -17.88 -2.53
N ILE A 124 -0.91 -16.61 -2.25
CA ILE A 124 -1.96 -15.88 -2.97
C ILE A 124 -1.61 -15.79 -4.46
N THR A 125 -0.37 -15.40 -4.79
CA THR A 125 0.07 -15.27 -6.18
C THR A 125 0.10 -16.61 -6.90
N THR A 126 0.56 -17.68 -6.24
CA THR A 126 0.49 -19.04 -6.80
C THR A 126 -0.95 -19.42 -7.16
N VAL A 127 -1.92 -19.13 -6.28
CA VAL A 127 -3.34 -19.39 -6.56
C VAL A 127 -3.84 -18.57 -7.74
N ILE A 128 -3.51 -17.27 -7.80
CA ILE A 128 -3.90 -16.40 -8.91
C ILE A 128 -3.30 -16.90 -10.24
N GLU A 129 -2.00 -17.22 -10.27
CA GLU A 129 -1.31 -17.73 -11.46
C GLU A 129 -1.93 -19.04 -11.96
N VAL A 130 -2.24 -19.97 -11.07
CA VAL A 130 -2.90 -21.24 -11.43
C VAL A 130 -4.32 -20.98 -11.99
N LEU A 131 -5.07 -20.05 -11.42
CA LEU A 131 -6.41 -19.71 -11.92
C LEU A 131 -6.34 -19.00 -13.27
N ALA A 132 -5.39 -18.08 -13.45
CA ALA A 132 -5.19 -17.33 -14.68
C ALA A 132 -4.73 -18.21 -15.84
N THR A 133 -3.80 -19.14 -15.57
CA THR A 133 -3.25 -20.04 -16.60
C THR A 133 -4.15 -21.26 -16.89
N SER A 134 -5.05 -21.64 -15.98
CA SER A 134 -6.00 -22.75 -16.19
C SER A 134 -7.22 -22.40 -17.05
N GLY A 135 -7.32 -21.16 -17.54
CA GLY A 135 -8.47 -20.69 -18.34
C GLY A 135 -9.77 -20.56 -17.54
N ARG A 136 -9.70 -20.63 -16.21
CA ARG A 136 -10.84 -20.48 -15.29
C ARG A 136 -11.08 -19.03 -14.87
N TRP A 137 -10.24 -18.11 -15.35
CA TRP A 137 -10.31 -16.68 -15.07
C TRP A 137 -10.73 -15.90 -16.31
N LEU A 138 -11.56 -14.87 -16.13
CA LEU A 138 -12.10 -14.06 -17.24
C LEU A 138 -11.02 -13.29 -18.01
N GLU A 139 -9.92 -12.94 -17.34
CA GLU A 139 -8.74 -12.25 -17.91
C GLU A 139 -7.48 -13.08 -17.64
N GLY A 140 -7.47 -14.34 -18.09
CA GLY A 140 -6.30 -15.21 -17.98
C GLY A 140 -5.13 -14.76 -18.86
N TRP A 141 -3.92 -15.20 -18.52
CA TRP A 141 -2.72 -14.97 -19.31
C TRP A 141 -1.99 -16.27 -19.60
N THR A 142 -1.12 -16.23 -20.61
CA THR A 142 -0.27 -17.35 -21.01
C THR A 142 1.18 -16.91 -21.04
N TYR A 143 2.05 -17.81 -20.60
CA TYR A 143 3.49 -17.56 -20.61
C TYR A 143 4.08 -17.81 -21.99
N SER A 144 5.06 -16.98 -22.36
CA SER A 144 5.89 -17.23 -23.54
C SER A 144 6.82 -18.43 -23.31
N ALA A 145 7.46 -18.91 -24.38
CA ALA A 145 8.46 -19.97 -24.29
C ALA A 145 9.68 -19.60 -23.43
N ASP A 146 9.94 -18.29 -23.25
CA ASP A 146 11.09 -17.79 -22.51
C ASP A 146 10.84 -17.70 -21.00
N MET A 147 9.59 -17.91 -20.54
CA MET A 147 9.26 -17.85 -19.12
C MET A 147 9.74 -19.12 -18.40
N PRO A 148 10.69 -19.03 -17.45
CA PRO A 148 11.04 -20.17 -16.62
C PRO A 148 9.85 -20.52 -15.71
N VAL A 149 9.43 -21.79 -15.72
CA VAL A 149 8.33 -22.29 -14.88
C VAL A 149 8.82 -23.25 -13.82
N LEU A 150 8.16 -23.24 -12.67
CA LEU A 150 8.38 -24.23 -11.61
C LEU A 150 7.75 -25.57 -12.03
N TRP A 151 8.59 -26.60 -12.07
CA TRP A 151 8.22 -27.94 -12.50
C TRP A 151 7.22 -28.53 -11.50
N GLY A 152 6.04 -28.94 -11.99
CA GLY A 152 4.98 -29.57 -11.19
C GLY A 152 3.75 -28.70 -10.90
N VAL A 153 3.88 -27.37 -10.91
CA VAL A 153 2.76 -26.43 -10.70
C VAL A 153 2.47 -25.52 -11.89
N ASN A 154 3.34 -25.49 -12.91
CA ASN A 154 3.22 -24.61 -14.08
C ASN A 154 3.06 -23.13 -13.71
N VAL A 155 3.73 -22.69 -12.64
CA VAL A 155 3.75 -21.29 -12.20
C VAL A 155 5.05 -20.64 -12.61
N GLY A 156 4.98 -19.42 -13.14
CA GLY A 156 6.13 -18.64 -13.54
C GLY A 156 7.09 -18.37 -12.38
N LEU A 157 8.39 -18.55 -12.61
CA LEU A 157 9.43 -18.32 -11.60
C LEU A 157 9.57 -16.83 -11.28
N VAL A 158 9.37 -15.93 -12.26
CA VAL A 158 9.56 -14.48 -12.07
C VAL A 158 8.57 -13.87 -11.07
N PRO A 159 7.25 -14.19 -11.12
CA PRO A 159 6.30 -13.82 -10.07
C PRO A 159 6.70 -14.35 -8.69
N ILE A 160 7.25 -15.57 -8.60
CA ILE A 160 7.70 -16.11 -7.32
C ILE A 160 8.91 -15.34 -6.77
N LEU A 161 9.87 -15.00 -7.64
CA LEU A 161 11.02 -14.17 -7.28
C LEU A 161 10.60 -12.77 -6.85
N GLN A 162 9.59 -12.19 -7.50
CA GLN A 162 8.98 -10.91 -7.11
C GLN A 162 8.57 -10.95 -5.63
N TRP A 163 7.86 -12.00 -5.22
CA TRP A 163 7.39 -12.18 -3.85
C TRP A 163 8.48 -12.56 -2.85
N ILE A 164 9.59 -13.14 -3.28
CA ILE A 164 10.73 -13.40 -2.40
C ILE A 164 11.53 -12.12 -2.16
N ILE A 165 11.67 -11.25 -3.17
CA ILE A 165 12.58 -10.10 -3.14
C ILE A 165 11.87 -8.81 -2.73
N LEU A 166 10.75 -8.45 -3.36
CA LEU A 166 10.13 -7.14 -3.20
C LEU A 166 9.47 -6.93 -1.83
N PRO A 167 8.74 -7.89 -1.23
CA PRO A 167 8.09 -7.66 0.06
C PRO A 167 9.08 -7.34 1.20
N PRO A 168 10.23 -8.05 1.35
CA PRO A 168 11.26 -7.66 2.32
C PRO A 168 11.80 -6.24 2.08
N VAL A 169 12.03 -5.85 0.83
CA VAL A 169 12.50 -4.50 0.47
C VAL A 169 11.44 -3.45 0.80
N ALA A 170 10.17 -3.71 0.47
CA ALA A 170 9.06 -2.82 0.79
C ALA A 170 8.91 -2.60 2.31
N VAL A 171 9.01 -3.68 3.10
CA VAL A 171 9.02 -3.60 4.57
C VAL A 171 10.21 -2.77 5.06
N LEU A 172 11.41 -2.97 4.52
CA LEU A 172 12.60 -2.20 4.89
C LEU A 172 12.43 -0.70 4.62
N LEU A 173 11.93 -0.32 3.44
CA LEU A 173 11.69 1.07 3.08
C LEU A 173 10.62 1.71 3.97
N THR A 174 9.52 0.99 4.19
CA THR A 174 8.43 1.43 5.08
C THR A 174 8.95 1.66 6.50
N ARG A 175 9.76 0.75 7.04
CA ARG A 175 10.38 0.91 8.36
C ARG A 175 11.28 2.13 8.44
N ARG A 176 12.12 2.36 7.42
CA ARG A 176 13.03 3.51 7.37
C ARG A 176 12.24 4.82 7.37
N GLN A 177 11.17 4.89 6.59
CA GLN A 177 10.30 6.06 6.54
C GLN A 177 9.62 6.33 7.88
N LEU A 178 9.06 5.31 8.54
CA LEU A 178 8.35 5.48 9.81
C LEU A 178 9.26 5.86 10.99
N ARG A 179 10.58 5.69 10.86
CA ARG A 179 11.58 6.08 11.86
C ARG A 179 12.11 7.51 11.66
N SER A 180 11.86 8.12 10.50
CA SER A 180 12.30 9.48 10.15
C SER A 180 11.28 10.52 10.62
#